data_AF-A0A5M8PJQ5-F1
#
_entry.id   AF-A0A5M8PJQ5-F1
#
_cell.length_a   1.000
_cell.length_b   1.000
_cell.length_c   1.000
_cell.angle_alpha   90.00
_cell.angle_beta   90.00
_cell.angle_gamma   90.00
#
_symmetry.space_group_name_H-M   'P 1'
#
loop_
_entity.id
_entity.type
_entity.pdbx_description
1 polymer ?
#
loop_
_entity_poly.entity_id
_entity_poly.type
_entity_poly.pdbx_seq_one_letter_code
_entity_poly.pdbx_strand_id
1 'polypeptide(L)'
;MPISGIRKSSQAYTRRSRLADRIAKFGVLAMRPCRRCVTGGRECLTSPESDRCSACVRSGVSCDLAISPAELDRVEEELLRLRKEKEDVSVRKRELKAELRAKKERLRKQIAFLEKRQADLIRTELQNIEELEADERRERELEAQVATLSPTSFEPFVVPDDWLAVGSFGGTGATSPHNGISSTSNSTS
;
A
#
# COMPACT_ATOMS: atom_id res chain seq x y z
N MET A 1 4.51 -80.01 12.57
CA MET A 1 4.63 -78.56 12.84
C MET A 1 6.09 -78.16 12.66
N PRO A 2 6.49 -77.35 11.65
CA PRO A 2 7.89 -76.99 11.48
C PRO A 2 8.28 -75.81 12.40
N ILE A 3 9.40 -75.98 13.09
CA ILE A 3 10.02 -75.01 13.98
C ILE A 3 10.68 -73.91 13.12
N SER A 4 10.29 -72.67 13.39
CA SER A 4 10.78 -71.44 12.78
C SER A 4 12.32 -71.33 12.81
N GLY A 5 12.91 -71.09 11.64
CA GLY A 5 14.36 -70.93 11.47
C GLY A 5 14.93 -69.72 12.20
N ILE A 6 15.96 -69.97 13.02
CA ILE A 6 16.76 -68.95 13.70
C ILE A 6 17.59 -68.21 12.64
N ARG A 7 17.21 -66.96 12.32
CA ARG A 7 18.03 -66.09 11.47
C ARG A 7 19.30 -65.71 12.24
N LYS A 8 20.47 -66.12 11.75
CA LYS A 8 21.77 -65.70 12.31
C LYS A 8 21.85 -64.18 12.27
N SER A 9 22.02 -63.53 13.42
CA SER A 9 22.21 -62.08 13.49
C SER A 9 23.50 -61.71 12.76
N SER A 10 23.48 -60.62 11.99
CA SER A 10 24.67 -60.16 11.27
C SER A 10 25.81 -59.83 12.26
N GLN A 11 27.05 -60.09 11.87
CA GLN A 11 28.23 -59.77 12.68
C GLN A 11 28.26 -58.28 13.10
N ALA A 12 27.77 -57.40 12.23
CA ALA A 12 27.61 -55.98 12.49
C ALA A 12 26.62 -55.69 13.64
N TYR A 13 25.49 -56.41 13.70
CA TYR A 13 24.53 -56.30 14.79
C TYR A 13 25.15 -56.72 16.13
N THR A 14 25.84 -57.86 16.17
CA THR A 14 26.51 -58.37 17.38
C THR A 14 27.57 -57.39 17.88
N ARG A 15 28.38 -56.82 16.98
CA ARG A 15 29.39 -55.80 17.34
C ARG A 15 28.74 -54.54 17.93
N ARG A 16 27.67 -54.02 17.29
CA ARG A 16 26.93 -52.85 17.81
C ARG A 16 26.30 -53.10 19.17
N SER A 17 25.69 -54.28 19.36
CA SER A 17 25.08 -54.64 20.65
C SER A 17 26.12 -54.67 21.77
N ARG A 18 27.27 -55.35 21.54
CA ARG A 18 28.36 -55.41 22.52
C ARG A 18 28.92 -54.03 22.87
N LEU A 19 29.05 -53.14 21.89
CA LEU A 19 29.47 -51.77 22.13
C LEU A 19 28.43 -51.01 22.96
N ALA A 20 27.15 -51.13 22.62
CA ALA A 20 26.07 -50.51 23.38
C ALA A 20 25.99 -51.03 24.83
N ASP A 21 26.21 -52.33 25.06
CA ASP A 21 26.28 -52.92 26.40
C ASP A 21 27.47 -52.36 27.19
N ARG A 22 28.63 -52.20 26.55
CA ARG A 22 29.81 -51.58 27.17
C ARG A 22 29.54 -50.12 27.56
N ILE A 23 28.94 -49.32 26.68
CA ILE A 23 28.58 -47.93 26.96
C ILE A 23 27.50 -47.86 28.05
N ALA A 24 26.54 -48.78 28.07
CA ALA A 24 25.53 -48.81 29.13
C ALA A 24 26.13 -49.15 30.50
N LYS A 25 27.17 -49.99 30.54
CA LYS A 25 27.82 -50.42 31.79
C LYS A 25 28.81 -49.40 32.35
N PHE A 26 29.56 -48.72 31.49
CA PHE A 26 30.66 -47.84 31.89
C PHE A 26 30.47 -46.37 31.49
N GLY A 27 29.41 -46.06 30.75
CA GLY A 27 29.12 -44.72 30.28
C GLY A 27 28.54 -43.84 31.39
N VAL A 28 28.61 -42.54 31.15
CA VAL A 28 28.05 -41.50 32.02
C VAL A 28 26.76 -40.96 31.42
N LEU A 29 25.87 -40.46 32.27
CA LEU A 29 24.67 -39.77 31.82
C LEU A 29 25.08 -38.50 31.06
N ALA A 30 24.63 -38.36 29.81
CA ALA A 30 24.89 -37.16 29.03
C ALA A 30 24.19 -35.96 29.69
N MET A 31 24.91 -34.83 29.82
CA MET A 31 24.35 -33.59 30.37
C MET A 31 23.09 -33.13 29.63
N ARG A 32 23.08 -33.32 28.31
CA ARG A 32 21.92 -33.10 27.45
C ARG A 32 21.56 -34.42 26.77
N PRO A 33 20.41 -35.05 27.08
CA PRO A 33 19.98 -36.25 26.38
C PRO A 33 19.70 -35.96 24.89
N CYS A 34 19.99 -36.91 24.02
CA CYS A 34 19.65 -36.76 22.60
C CYS A 34 18.13 -36.78 22.40
N ARG A 35 17.64 -36.15 21.33
CA ARG A 35 16.20 -36.03 21.03
C ARG A 35 15.47 -37.37 21.05
N ARG A 36 16.13 -38.43 20.59
CA ARG A 36 15.57 -39.78 20.54
C ARG A 36 15.44 -40.43 21.93
N CYS A 37 16.41 -40.21 22.81
CA CYS A 37 16.32 -40.67 24.19
C CYS A 37 15.22 -39.91 24.95
N VAL A 38 15.10 -38.60 24.73
CA VAL A 38 14.00 -37.78 25.32
C VAL A 38 12.64 -38.28 24.85
N THR A 39 12.45 -38.41 23.53
CA THR A 39 11.16 -38.86 22.96
C THR A 39 10.82 -40.29 23.36
N GLY A 40 11.84 -41.15 23.50
CA GLY A 40 11.68 -42.55 23.85
C GLY A 40 11.68 -42.86 25.34
N GLY A 41 11.84 -41.86 26.21
CA GLY A 41 11.91 -42.04 27.67
C GLY A 41 13.07 -42.95 28.12
N ARG A 42 14.23 -42.89 27.45
CA ARG A 42 15.40 -43.74 27.75
C ARG A 42 16.55 -42.91 28.31
N GLU A 43 17.34 -43.54 29.16
CA GLU A 43 18.58 -42.94 29.64
C GLU A 43 19.59 -42.74 28.51
N CYS A 44 20.13 -41.53 28.40
CA CYS A 44 21.12 -41.18 27.39
C CYS A 44 22.53 -41.34 27.97
N LEU A 45 23.05 -42.57 27.96
CA LEU A 45 24.39 -42.88 28.44
C LEU A 45 25.42 -42.77 27.32
N THR A 46 26.51 -42.04 27.54
CA THR A 46 27.59 -41.82 26.56
C THR A 46 28.95 -42.21 27.15
N SER A 47 29.88 -42.57 26.28
CA SER A 47 31.30 -42.77 26.63
C SER A 47 32.11 -41.57 26.12
N PRO A 48 33.19 -41.14 26.79
CA PRO A 48 34.08 -40.10 26.25
C PRO A 48 34.70 -40.48 24.90
N GLU A 49 34.76 -41.77 24.57
CA GLU A 49 35.31 -42.28 23.32
C GLU A 49 34.26 -42.39 22.19
N SER A 50 32.99 -42.03 22.44
CA SER A 50 31.92 -42.19 21.47
C SER A 50 31.03 -40.98 21.36
N ASP A 51 30.80 -40.52 20.12
CA ASP A 51 29.86 -39.43 19.81
C ASP A 51 28.38 -39.86 19.89
N ARG A 52 28.11 -41.12 20.26
CA ARG A 52 26.76 -41.71 20.25
C ARG A 52 26.44 -42.36 21.60
N CYS A 53 25.20 -42.17 22.04
CA CYS A 53 24.72 -42.83 23.25
C CYS A 53 24.47 -44.32 23.04
N SER A 54 24.47 -45.09 24.13
CA SER A 54 24.23 -46.54 24.14
C SER A 54 22.95 -46.93 23.39
N ALA A 55 21.86 -46.19 23.57
CA ALA A 55 20.57 -46.45 22.93
C ALA A 55 20.61 -46.25 21.41
N CYS A 56 21.28 -45.19 20.93
CA CYS A 56 21.43 -44.92 19.50
C CYS A 56 22.42 -45.89 18.84
N VAL A 57 23.51 -46.25 19.51
CA VAL A 57 24.45 -47.29 19.04
C VAL A 57 23.73 -48.63 18.88
N ARG A 58 22.94 -49.03 19.88
CA ARG A 58 22.14 -50.29 19.83
C ARG A 58 21.16 -50.29 18.67
N SER A 59 20.50 -49.16 18.45
CA SER A 59 19.52 -49.00 17.38
C SER A 59 20.17 -48.81 15.99
N GLY A 60 21.48 -48.55 15.94
CA GLY A 60 22.22 -48.34 14.69
C GLY A 60 21.88 -47.01 14.00
N VAL A 61 21.46 -46.00 14.75
CA VAL A 61 20.98 -44.71 14.24
C VAL A 61 21.95 -43.58 14.58
N SER A 62 21.81 -42.43 13.90
CA SER A 62 22.52 -41.20 14.27
C SER A 62 22.09 -40.73 15.67
N CYS A 63 23.01 -40.07 16.37
CA CYS A 63 22.77 -39.55 17.71
C CYS A 63 23.04 -38.05 17.71
N ASP A 64 22.04 -37.25 18.09
CA ASP A 64 22.10 -35.78 18.06
C ASP A 64 22.85 -35.20 19.29
N LEU A 65 23.80 -35.94 19.85
CA LEU A 65 24.58 -35.49 21.03
C LEU A 65 25.60 -34.43 20.62
N ALA A 66 26.36 -34.71 19.56
CA ALA A 66 27.26 -33.77 18.92
C ALA A 66 26.60 -33.22 17.65
N ILE A 67 26.49 -31.90 17.56
CA ILE A 67 26.10 -31.22 16.32
C ILE A 67 27.30 -31.33 15.38
N SER A 68 27.08 -31.68 14.11
CA SER A 68 28.19 -31.72 13.17
C SER A 68 28.67 -30.30 12.86
N PRO A 69 29.99 -30.07 12.69
CA PRO A 69 30.50 -28.74 12.33
C PRO A 69 29.86 -28.22 11.03
N ALA A 70 29.65 -29.10 10.05
CA ALA A 70 28.98 -28.75 8.81
C ALA A 70 27.52 -28.30 8.99
N GLU A 71 26.80 -28.79 10.01
CA GLU A 71 25.46 -28.28 10.33
C GLU A 71 25.52 -26.90 10.97
N LEU A 72 26.53 -26.62 11.80
CA LEU A 72 26.73 -25.29 12.36
C LEU A 72 27.04 -24.27 11.26
N ASP A 73 27.98 -24.59 10.37
CA ASP A 73 28.36 -23.71 9.25
C ASP A 73 27.15 -23.37 8.38
N ARG A 74 26.33 -24.37 8.03
CA ARG A 74 25.09 -24.17 7.27
C ARG A 74 24.11 -23.24 7.98
N VAL A 75 23.96 -23.39 9.30
CA VAL A 75 23.06 -22.53 10.09
C VAL A 75 23.60 -21.10 10.15
N GLU A 76 24.91 -20.91 10.29
CA GLU A 76 25.54 -19.60 10.29
C GLU A 76 25.41 -18.89 8.94
N GLU A 77 25.68 -19.59 7.84
CA GLU A 77 25.49 -19.07 6.47
C GLU A 77 24.04 -18.63 6.25
N GLU A 78 23.09 -19.48 6.65
CA GLU A 78 21.66 -19.18 6.52
C GLU A 78 21.26 -17.98 7.39
N LEU A 79 21.78 -17.88 8.61
CA LEU A 79 21.54 -16.73 9.49
C LEU A 79 22.10 -15.44 8.89
N LEU A 80 23.29 -15.47 8.30
CA LEU A 80 23.90 -14.32 7.62
C LEU A 80 23.05 -13.90 6.42
N ARG A 81 22.61 -14.86 5.60
CA ARG A 81 21.71 -14.62 4.47
C ARG A 81 20.41 -13.93 4.92
N LEU A 82 19.74 -14.50 5.91
CA LEU A 82 18.47 -13.97 6.43
C LEU A 82 18.64 -12.58 7.08
N ARG A 83 19.77 -12.33 7.75
CA ARG A 83 20.08 -11.00 8.30
C ARG A 83 20.24 -9.95 7.21
N LYS A 84 20.95 -10.28 6.13
CA LYS A 84 21.10 -9.39 4.99
C LYS A 84 19.77 -9.10 4.32
N GLU A 85 18.98 -10.13 4.03
CA GLU A 85 17.66 -9.97 3.43
C GLU A 85 16.73 -9.14 4.32
N LYS A 86 16.76 -9.36 5.63
CA LYS A 86 16.00 -8.55 6.59
C LYS A 86 16.39 -7.07 6.51
N GLU A 87 17.67 -6.75 6.41
CA GLU A 87 18.14 -5.37 6.31
C GLU A 87 17.71 -4.73 5.00
N ASP A 88 17.85 -5.44 3.87
CA ASP A 88 17.43 -4.97 2.54
C ASP A 88 15.92 -4.66 2.51
N VAL A 89 15.10 -5.53 3.09
CA VAL A 89 13.65 -5.31 3.25
C VAL A 89 13.39 -4.09 4.14
N SER A 90 14.19 -3.89 5.18
CA SER A 90 14.08 -2.74 6.09
C SER A 90 14.35 -1.42 5.37
N VAL A 91 15.39 -1.37 4.53
CA VAL A 91 15.76 -0.22 3.72
C VAL A 91 14.64 0.11 2.73
N ARG A 92 14.20 -0.87 1.94
CA ARG A 92 13.12 -0.70 0.96
C ARG A 92 11.81 -0.22 1.61
N LYS A 93 11.50 -0.72 2.81
CA LYS A 93 10.34 -0.27 3.59
C LYS A 93 10.47 1.21 4.00
N ARG A 94 11.66 1.68 4.37
CA ARG A 94 11.90 3.09 4.73
C ARG A 94 11.71 4.00 3.51
N GLU A 95 12.24 3.62 2.36
CA GLU A 95 12.12 4.35 1.09
C GLU A 95 10.65 4.50 0.67
N LEU A 96 9.92 3.39 0.57
CA LEU A 96 8.49 3.40 0.23
C LEU A 96 7.68 4.25 1.21
N LYS A 97 8.01 4.18 2.51
CA LYS A 97 7.34 5.01 3.53
C LYS A 97 7.62 6.50 3.33
N ALA A 98 8.84 6.87 2.92
CA ALA A 98 9.18 8.26 2.61
C ALA A 98 8.42 8.76 1.38
N GLU A 99 8.35 7.96 0.31
CA GLU A 99 7.59 8.27 -0.90
C GLU A 99 6.10 8.47 -0.62
N LEU A 100 5.49 7.55 0.12
CA LEU A 100 4.07 7.63 0.49
C LEU A 100 3.78 8.84 1.37
N ARG A 101 4.70 9.20 2.28
CA ARG A 101 4.59 10.43 3.08
C ARG A 101 4.64 11.67 2.20
N ALA A 102 5.58 11.74 1.26
CA ALA A 102 5.69 12.85 0.32
C ALA A 102 4.43 12.98 -0.55
N LYS A 103 3.90 11.85 -1.06
CA LYS A 103 2.64 11.82 -1.83
C LYS A 103 1.46 12.29 -0.99
N LYS A 104 1.33 11.82 0.24
CA LYS A 104 0.27 12.25 1.18
C LYS A 104 0.32 13.76 1.42
N GLU A 105 1.52 14.30 1.59
CA GLU A 105 1.69 15.73 1.85
C GLU A 105 1.37 16.59 0.63
N ARG A 106 1.74 16.14 -0.58
CA ARG A 106 1.31 16.80 -1.82
C ARG A 106 -0.20 16.83 -1.96
N LEU A 107 -0.87 15.70 -1.72
CA LEU A 107 -2.33 15.61 -1.79
C LEU A 107 -3.00 16.54 -0.78
N ARG A 108 -2.51 16.61 0.46
CA ARG A 108 -3.03 17.55 1.47
C ARG A 108 -2.95 19.00 1.00
N LYS A 109 -1.81 19.41 0.43
CA LYS A 109 -1.63 20.77 -0.10
C LYS A 109 -2.59 21.06 -1.25
N GLN A 110 -2.80 20.09 -2.15
CA GLN A 110 -3.75 20.21 -3.26
C GLN A 110 -5.18 20.35 -2.75
N ILE A 111 -5.58 19.54 -1.77
CA ILE A 111 -6.90 19.64 -1.13
C ILE A 111 -7.08 21.02 -0.50
N ALA A 112 -6.15 21.45 0.35
CA ALA A 112 -6.23 22.75 1.02
C ALA A 112 -6.28 23.93 0.02
N PHE A 113 -5.54 23.83 -1.09
CA PHE A 113 -5.60 24.81 -2.17
C PHE A 113 -6.98 24.85 -2.83
N LEU A 114 -7.56 23.70 -3.15
CA LEU A 114 -8.89 23.61 -3.78
C LEU A 114 -9.99 24.07 -2.82
N GLU A 115 -9.93 23.70 -1.54
CA GLU A 115 -10.86 24.18 -0.50
C GLU A 115 -10.81 25.71 -0.38
N LYS A 116 -9.61 26.29 -0.36
CA LYS A 116 -9.45 27.75 -0.37
C LYS A 116 -10.04 28.36 -1.63
N ARG A 117 -9.72 27.81 -2.80
CA ARG A 117 -10.24 28.31 -4.08
C ARG A 117 -11.76 28.21 -4.15
N GLN A 118 -12.35 27.13 -3.65
CA GLN A 118 -13.80 26.94 -3.55
C GLN A 118 -14.43 28.03 -2.67
N ALA A 119 -13.87 28.28 -1.49
CA ALA A 119 -14.36 29.32 -0.59
C ALA A 119 -14.31 30.72 -1.22
N ASP A 120 -13.23 31.03 -1.95
CA ASP A 120 -13.10 32.31 -2.65
C ASP A 120 -14.14 32.44 -3.78
N LEU A 121 -14.38 31.39 -4.57
CA LEU A 121 -15.41 31.38 -5.61
C LEU A 121 -16.81 31.59 -5.02
N ILE A 122 -17.15 30.91 -3.92
CA ILE A 122 -18.43 31.10 -3.23
C ILE A 122 -18.58 32.54 -2.74
N ARG A 123 -17.51 33.13 -2.17
CA ARG A 123 -17.53 34.53 -1.71
C ARG A 123 -17.81 35.49 -2.86
N THR A 124 -17.11 35.32 -3.99
CA THR A 124 -17.32 36.17 -5.17
C THR A 124 -18.73 36.01 -5.73
N GLU A 125 -19.25 34.79 -5.78
CA GLU A 125 -20.61 34.55 -6.26
C GLU A 125 -21.66 35.22 -5.38
N LEU A 126 -21.51 35.15 -4.05
CA LEU A 126 -22.41 35.86 -3.13
C LEU A 126 -22.37 37.37 -3.33
N GLN A 127 -21.18 37.95 -3.56
CA GLN A 127 -21.05 39.39 -3.86
C GLN A 127 -21.73 39.77 -5.17
N ASN A 128 -21.59 38.93 -6.21
CA ASN A 128 -22.26 39.15 -7.50
C ASN A 128 -23.79 39.11 -7.34
N ILE A 129 -24.31 38.17 -6.55
CA ILE A 129 -25.74 38.07 -6.25
C ILE A 129 -26.24 39.33 -5.53
N GLU A 130 -25.51 39.79 -4.50
CA GLU A 130 -25.87 41.02 -3.76
C GLU A 130 -25.90 42.26 -4.67
N GLU A 131 -24.97 42.37 -5.62
CA GLU A 131 -24.91 43.45 -6.60
C GLU A 131 -26.12 43.40 -7.56
N LEU A 132 -26.40 42.22 -8.14
CA LEU A 132 -27.55 42.02 -9.02
C LEU A 132 -28.89 42.34 -8.32
N GLU A 133 -29.06 41.87 -7.08
CA GLU A 133 -30.26 42.18 -6.30
C GLU A 133 -30.39 43.69 -5.99
N ALA A 134 -29.26 44.40 -5.84
CA ALA A 134 -29.29 45.85 -5.66
C ALA A 134 -29.68 46.59 -6.94
N ASP A 135 -29.21 46.14 -8.10
CA ASP A 135 -29.63 46.64 -9.41
C ASP A 135 -31.11 46.41 -9.65
N GLU A 136 -31.62 45.19 -9.44
CA GLU A 136 -33.04 44.90 -9.58
C GLU A 136 -33.92 45.77 -8.68
N ARG A 137 -33.48 46.06 -7.44
CA ARG A 137 -34.20 46.98 -6.55
C ARG A 137 -34.22 48.40 -7.11
N ARG A 138 -33.08 48.91 -7.61
CA ARG A 138 -33.00 50.23 -8.26
C ARG A 138 -33.93 50.32 -9.47
N GLU A 139 -33.95 49.30 -10.32
CA GLU A 139 -34.84 49.25 -11.48
C GLU A 139 -36.31 49.28 -11.07
N ARG A 140 -36.73 48.46 -10.10
CA ARG A 140 -38.12 48.48 -9.59
C ARG A 140 -38.51 49.82 -9.00
N GLU A 141 -37.60 50.50 -8.29
CA GLU A 141 -37.83 51.84 -7.76
C GLU A 141 -38.02 52.88 -8.87
N LEU A 142 -37.23 52.80 -9.95
CA LEU A 142 -37.38 53.65 -11.13
C LEU A 142 -38.68 53.36 -11.89
N GLU A 143 -39.01 52.10 -12.11
CA GLU A 143 -40.28 51.68 -12.73
C GLU A 143 -41.48 52.15 -11.92
N ALA A 144 -41.44 52.05 -10.59
CA ALA A 144 -42.49 52.56 -9.71
C ALA A 144 -42.64 54.08 -9.82
N GLN A 145 -41.53 54.83 -9.86
CA GLN A 145 -41.54 56.28 -10.08
C GLN A 145 -42.16 56.64 -11.45
N VAL A 146 -41.75 55.94 -12.52
CA VAL A 146 -42.33 56.13 -13.86
C VAL A 146 -43.82 55.80 -13.87
N ALA A 147 -44.26 54.73 -13.20
CA ALA A 147 -45.67 54.37 -13.10
C ALA A 147 -46.51 55.38 -12.30
N THR A 148 -45.94 56.02 -11.26
CA THR A 148 -46.62 57.11 -10.53
C THR A 148 -46.73 58.40 -11.32
N LEU A 149 -45.83 58.63 -12.28
CA LEU A 149 -46.00 59.65 -13.31
C LEU A 149 -47.01 59.12 -14.34
N SER A 150 -48.30 59.12 -13.96
CA SER A 150 -49.43 58.84 -14.85
C SER A 150 -49.20 59.50 -16.21
N PRO A 151 -49.48 58.84 -17.34
CA PRO A 151 -49.35 59.47 -18.65
C PRO A 151 -50.34 60.63 -18.70
N THR A 152 -49.86 61.83 -18.43
CA THR A 152 -50.55 63.07 -18.72
C THR A 152 -50.70 63.12 -20.23
N SER A 153 -51.91 62.79 -20.69
CA SER A 153 -52.52 63.30 -21.91
C SER A 153 -51.56 63.33 -23.09
N PHE A 154 -51.39 62.18 -23.76
CA PHE A 154 -50.95 62.18 -25.15
C PHE A 154 -52.05 62.88 -25.96
N GLU A 155 -51.92 64.19 -26.13
CA GLU A 155 -52.66 64.87 -27.20
C GLU A 155 -52.15 64.32 -28.54
N PRO A 156 -53.04 64.06 -29.51
CA PRO A 156 -52.63 63.54 -30.80
C PRO A 156 -51.71 64.56 -31.47
N PHE A 157 -50.42 64.28 -31.48
CA PHE A 157 -49.43 65.03 -32.23
C PHE A 157 -49.71 64.81 -33.72
N VAL A 158 -50.34 65.79 -34.35
CA VAL A 158 -50.51 65.86 -35.80
C VAL A 158 -49.12 66.04 -36.41
N VAL A 159 -48.60 64.99 -37.04
CA VAL A 159 -47.35 65.04 -37.79
C VAL A 159 -47.59 65.92 -39.03
N PRO A 160 -46.85 67.02 -39.24
CA PRO A 160 -46.89 67.74 -40.50
C PRO A 160 -46.33 66.87 -41.63
N ASP A 161 -47.00 66.86 -42.78
CA ASP A 161 -46.79 65.96 -43.94
C ASP A 161 -45.40 66.02 -44.63
N ASP A 162 -44.45 66.83 -44.14
CA ASP A 162 -43.19 67.14 -44.86
C ASP A 162 -41.98 66.29 -44.45
N TRP A 163 -42.14 65.26 -43.62
CA TRP A 163 -41.01 64.42 -43.17
C TRP A 163 -40.90 63.04 -43.84
N LEU A 164 -41.70 62.75 -44.87
CA LEU A 164 -41.62 61.49 -45.64
C LEU A 164 -40.53 61.47 -46.74
N ALA A 165 -39.51 62.32 -46.66
CA ALA A 165 -38.53 62.47 -47.74
C ALA A 165 -37.05 62.49 -47.31
N VAL A 166 -36.60 61.55 -46.47
CA VAL A 166 -35.19 61.11 -46.38
C VAL A 166 -35.26 59.64 -45.98
N GLY A 167 -34.94 58.65 -46.79
CA GLY A 167 -33.79 58.54 -47.67
C GLY A 167 -33.31 57.10 -47.49
N SER A 168 -33.66 56.26 -48.45
CA SER A 168 -33.22 54.87 -48.58
C SER A 168 -31.69 54.76 -48.45
N PHE A 169 -31.21 54.08 -47.40
CA PHE A 169 -29.86 53.51 -47.38
C PHE A 169 -29.95 52.00 -47.10
N GLY A 170 -29.92 51.24 -48.20
CA GLY A 170 -29.52 49.85 -48.17
C GLY A 170 -28.01 49.73 -48.01
N GLY A 171 -27.55 48.62 -47.42
CA GLY A 171 -26.15 48.26 -47.45
C GLY A 171 -25.71 47.28 -46.38
N THR A 172 -25.62 46.00 -46.76
CA THR A 172 -24.55 45.02 -46.46
C THR A 172 -24.03 44.97 -45.01
N GLY A 173 -24.24 43.90 -44.24
CA GLY A 173 -23.71 42.56 -44.50
C GLY A 173 -22.27 42.44 -43.97
N ALA A 174 -22.06 41.77 -42.82
CA ALA A 174 -20.78 41.12 -42.45
C ALA A 174 -20.91 40.26 -41.17
N THR A 175 -20.88 38.95 -41.40
CA THR A 175 -20.30 37.83 -40.62
C THR A 175 -19.67 38.11 -39.24
N SER A 176 -20.13 37.37 -38.22
CA SER A 176 -19.38 37.12 -36.98
C SER A 176 -18.49 35.88 -37.13
N PRO A 177 -17.18 35.94 -36.78
CA PRO A 177 -16.34 34.76 -36.73
C PRO A 177 -16.47 34.04 -35.38
N HIS A 178 -16.63 32.72 -35.46
CA HIS A 178 -16.41 31.77 -34.38
C HIS A 178 -14.98 31.90 -33.81
N ASN A 179 -14.84 32.13 -32.51
CA ASN A 179 -13.61 31.86 -31.80
C ASN A 179 -13.72 30.51 -31.07
N GLY A 180 -13.15 29.48 -31.69
CA GLY A 180 -12.90 28.19 -31.07
C GLY A 180 -11.63 28.24 -30.24
N ILE A 181 -11.76 28.00 -28.92
CA ILE A 181 -10.62 27.76 -28.03
C ILE A 181 -10.47 26.25 -27.90
N SER A 182 -9.62 25.66 -28.73
CA SER A 182 -9.16 24.29 -28.57
C SER A 182 -8.10 24.25 -27.48
N SER A 183 -8.44 23.63 -26.36
CA SER A 183 -7.52 23.24 -25.29
C SER A 183 -7.11 21.79 -25.53
N THR A 184 -5.86 21.56 -25.93
CA THR A 184 -5.23 20.23 -25.86
C THR A 184 -3.98 20.30 -25.01
N SER A 185 -4.14 19.81 -23.79
CA SER A 185 -3.08 19.36 -22.90
C SER A 185 -2.58 17.96 -23.30
N ASN A 186 -1.30 17.71 -23.02
CA ASN A 186 -0.64 16.45 -22.62
C ASN A 186 0.58 16.10 -23.50
N SER A 187 1.81 16.20 -22.99
CA SER A 187 2.48 15.35 -21.97
C SER A 187 3.18 14.15 -22.62
N THR A 188 4.50 14.33 -22.77
CA THR A 188 5.59 13.41 -22.39
C THR A 188 5.35 11.90 -22.47
N SER A 189 6.19 11.26 -23.29
CA SER A 189 6.76 9.94 -23.03
C SER A 189 8.29 10.08 -23.00
#